data_AF-D4YKZ9-F1
#
_entry.id   AF-D4YKZ9-F1
#
_cell.length_a   1.000
_cell.length_b   1.000
_cell.length_c   1.000
_cell.angle_alpha   90.00
_cell.angle_beta   90.00
_cell.angle_gamma   90.00
#
_symmetry.space_group_name_H-M   'P 1'
#
loop_
_entity.id
_entity.type
_entity.pdbx_description
1 polymer ?
#
loop_
_entity_poly.entity_id
_entity_poly.type
_entity_poly.pdbx_seq_one_letter_code
_entity_poly.pdbx_strand_id
1 'polypeptide(L)'
;MDTSFEIAIKEWMHIADTLRTHGHQTSNLQGVAWHSISADAFKRDVEARATDFHTAASLAERVSHALAVHGQAVEAVSKVVLGR
;
A
#
# COMPACT_ATOMS: atom_id res chain seq x y z
N MET A 1 3.75 6.74 22.26
CA MET A 1 4.13 6.98 20.85
C MET A 1 3.72 8.39 20.45
N ASP A 2 4.57 9.10 19.70
CA ASP A 2 4.26 10.45 19.20
C ASP A 2 3.07 10.38 18.21
N THR A 3 2.09 11.26 18.40
CA THR A 3 0.85 11.33 17.61
C THR A 3 1.11 11.47 16.12
N SER A 4 2.22 12.12 15.72
CA SER A 4 2.60 12.24 14.31
C SER A 4 2.95 10.89 13.66
N PHE A 5 3.59 9.97 14.39
CA PHE A 5 3.85 8.63 13.87
C PHE A 5 2.56 7.81 13.74
N GLU A 6 1.67 7.90 14.73
CA GLU A 6 0.39 7.18 14.68
C GLU A 6 -0.48 7.63 13.51
N ILE A 7 -0.52 8.93 13.22
CA ILE A 7 -1.23 9.48 12.06
C ILE A 7 -0.61 8.96 10.76
N ALA A 8 0.71 9.10 10.60
CA ALA A 8 1.39 8.66 9.38
C ALA A 8 1.21 7.16 9.11
N ILE A 9 1.26 6.31 10.13
CA ILE A 9 1.01 4.87 10.01
C ILE A 9 -0.40 4.60 9.48
N LYS A 10 -1.41 5.28 10.03
CA LYS A 10 -2.81 5.13 9.59
C LYS A 10 -3.00 5.62 8.15
N GLU A 11 -2.37 6.72 7.77
CA GLU A 11 -2.42 7.25 6.41
C GLU A 11 -1.80 6.28 5.40
N TRP A 12 -0.62 5.72 5.70
CA TRP A 12 0.02 4.73 4.83
C TRP A 12 -0.79 3.44 4.71
N MET A 13 -1.41 2.98 5.80
CA MET A 13 -2.36 1.85 5.74
C MET A 13 -3.58 2.17 4.87
N HIS A 14 -4.15 3.37 5.01
CA HIS A 14 -5.28 3.79 4.19
C HIS A 14 -4.91 3.87 2.69
N ILE A 15 -3.71 4.33 2.37
CA ILE A 15 -3.18 4.32 1.00
C ILE A 15 -3.04 2.88 0.49
N ALA A 16 -2.49 1.96 1.30
CA ALA A 16 -2.37 0.55 0.92
C ALA A 16 -3.74 -0.09 0.61
N ASP A 17 -4.75 0.15 1.45
CA ASP A 17 -6.10 -0.37 1.26
C ASP A 17 -6.77 0.21 0.00
N THR A 18 -6.57 1.50 -0.24
CA THR A 18 -7.04 2.17 -1.45
C THR A 18 -6.42 1.56 -2.69
N LEU A 19 -5.10 1.37 -2.72
CA LEU A 19 -4.38 0.77 -3.84
C LEU A 19 -4.81 -0.68 -4.08
N ARG A 20 -5.00 -1.47 -3.02
CA ARG A 20 -5.52 -2.83 -3.12
C ARG A 20 -6.91 -2.86 -3.75
N THR A 21 -7.79 -1.95 -3.33
CA THR A 21 -9.14 -1.82 -3.90
C THR A 21 -9.07 -1.54 -5.41
N HIS A 22 -8.20 -0.63 -5.84
CA HIS A 22 -7.99 -0.35 -7.27
C HIS A 22 -7.42 -1.55 -8.02
N GLY A 23 -6.49 -2.31 -7.42
CA GLY A 23 -5.98 -3.56 -8.00
C GLY A 23 -7.07 -4.60 -8.24
N HIS A 24 -7.98 -4.79 -7.27
CA HIS A 24 -9.14 -5.68 -7.42
C HIS A 24 -10.11 -5.20 -8.50
N GLN A 25 -10.47 -3.90 -8.49
CA GLN A 25 -11.34 -3.32 -9.52
C GLN A 25 -10.75 -3.47 -10.92
N THR A 26 -9.45 -3.26 -11.06
CA THR A 26 -8.72 -3.43 -12.32
C THR A 26 -8.72 -4.90 -12.75
N SER A 27 -8.45 -5.83 -11.84
CA SER A 27 -8.49 -7.28 -12.12
C SER A 27 -9.88 -7.74 -12.59
N ASN A 28 -10.96 -7.15 -12.06
CA ASN A 28 -12.32 -7.48 -12.50
C ASN A 28 -12.59 -7.13 -13.97
N LEU A 29 -11.84 -6.20 -14.57
CA LEU A 29 -11.95 -5.86 -15.99
C LEU A 29 -11.45 -6.98 -16.92
N GLN A 30 -10.66 -7.92 -16.39
CA GLN A 30 -10.20 -9.11 -17.13
C GLN A 30 -11.36 -10.09 -17.42
N GLY A 31 -12.40 -10.09 -16.58
CA GLY A 31 -13.58 -10.95 -16.74
C GLY A 31 -14.58 -10.46 -17.77
N VAL A 32 -14.36 -9.27 -18.36
CA VAL A 32 -15.23 -8.72 -19.41
C VAL A 32 -14.86 -9.37 -20.75
N ALA A 33 -15.84 -9.92 -21.46
CA ALA A 33 -15.62 -10.60 -22.73
C ALA A 33 -15.39 -9.59 -23.87
N TRP A 34 -14.11 -9.40 -24.21
CA TRP A 34 -13.67 -8.55 -25.32
C TRP A 34 -13.31 -9.43 -26.53
N HIS A 35 -13.92 -9.19 -27.69
CA HIS A 35 -13.76 -10.03 -28.88
C HIS A 35 -12.92 -9.33 -29.97
N SER A 36 -11.59 -9.32 -29.85
CA SER A 36 -10.67 -8.77 -30.88
C SER A 36 -9.19 -9.00 -30.54
N ILE A 37 -8.25 -8.84 -31.49
CA ILE A 37 -6.80 -8.83 -31.19
C ILE A 37 -6.44 -7.69 -30.20
N SER A 38 -7.20 -6.58 -30.22
CA SER A 38 -7.07 -5.52 -29.22
C SER A 38 -7.51 -5.96 -27.81
N ALA A 39 -8.33 -6.99 -27.67
CA ALA A 39 -8.72 -7.56 -26.39
C ALA A 39 -7.54 -8.20 -25.66
N ASP A 40 -6.68 -8.95 -26.36
CA ASP A 40 -5.53 -9.61 -25.74
C ASP A 40 -4.48 -8.59 -25.28
N ALA A 41 -4.27 -7.53 -26.08
CA ALA A 41 -3.40 -6.43 -25.69
C ALA A 41 -3.97 -5.68 -24.47
N PHE A 42 -5.27 -5.39 -24.47
CA PHE A 42 -5.97 -4.78 -23.35
C PHE A 42 -5.90 -5.66 -22.09
N LYS A 43 -6.10 -6.98 -22.20
CA LYS A 43 -6.02 -7.92 -21.08
C LYS A 43 -4.65 -7.88 -20.41
N ARG A 44 -3.56 -7.92 -21.20
CA ARG A 44 -2.20 -7.81 -20.67
C ARG A 44 -1.94 -6.47 -19.97
N ASP A 45 -2.46 -5.37 -20.52
CA ASP A 45 -2.32 -4.04 -19.90
C ASP A 45 -3.07 -3.98 -18.55
N VAL A 46 -4.29 -4.52 -18.50
CA VAL A 46 -5.07 -4.65 -17.27
C VAL A 46 -4.37 -5.52 -16.22
N GLU A 47 -3.80 -6.67 -16.62
CA GLU A 47 -3.00 -7.54 -15.75
C GLU A 47 -1.77 -6.82 -15.19
N ALA A 48 -1.02 -6.11 -16.04
CA ALA A 48 0.14 -5.33 -15.64
C ALA A 48 -0.26 -4.23 -14.65
N ARG A 49 -1.33 -3.49 -14.94
CA ARG A 49 -1.80 -2.39 -14.09
C ARG A 49 -2.32 -2.87 -12.74
N ALA A 50 -3.03 -4.00 -12.69
CA ALA A 50 -3.45 -4.62 -11.45
C ALA A 50 -2.23 -5.04 -10.60
N THR A 51 -1.20 -5.59 -11.24
CA THR A 51 0.07 -5.97 -10.59
C THR A 51 0.79 -4.75 -10.01
N ASP A 52 0.81 -3.63 -10.74
CA ASP A 52 1.39 -2.37 -10.27
C ASP A 52 0.66 -1.85 -9.02
N PHE A 53 -0.68 -1.88 -9.02
CA PHE A 53 -1.47 -1.50 -7.85
C PHE A 53 -1.18 -2.37 -6.62
N HIS A 54 -1.10 -3.69 -6.81
CA HIS A 54 -0.75 -4.60 -5.72
C HIS A 54 0.67 -4.37 -5.19
N THR A 55 1.63 -4.13 -6.09
CA THR A 55 3.02 -3.82 -5.72
C THR A 55 3.10 -2.52 -4.91
N ALA A 56 2.40 -1.47 -5.36
CA ALA A 56 2.33 -0.20 -4.65
C ALA A 56 1.66 -0.34 -3.27
N ALA A 57 0.59 -1.15 -3.17
CA ALA A 57 -0.07 -1.44 -1.89
C ALA A 57 0.91 -2.10 -0.89
N SER A 58 1.66 -3.12 -1.33
CA SER A 58 2.67 -3.77 -0.49
C SER A 58 3.80 -2.82 -0.09
N LEU A 59 4.20 -1.88 -0.96
CA LEU A 59 5.17 -0.86 -0.59
C LEU A 59 4.64 0.07 0.51
N ALA A 60 3.39 0.53 0.38
CA ALA A 60 2.74 1.38 1.38
C ALA A 60 2.64 0.69 2.75
N GLU A 61 2.31 -0.61 2.79
CA GLU A 61 2.33 -1.41 4.04
C GLU A 61 3.73 -1.48 4.67
N ARG A 62 4.76 -1.65 3.85
CA ARG A 62 6.15 -1.68 4.34
C ARG A 62 6.57 -0.33 4.93
N VAL A 63 6.12 0.78 4.34
CA VAL A 63 6.36 2.12 4.89
C VAL A 63 5.65 2.29 6.23
N SER A 64 4.37 1.91 6.32
CA SER A 64 3.62 1.89 7.59
C SER A 64 4.34 1.07 8.67
N HIS A 65 4.79 -0.14 8.35
CA HIS A 65 5.54 -0.98 9.27
C HIS A 65 6.88 -0.34 9.70
N ALA A 66 7.63 0.23 8.76
CA ALA A 66 8.89 0.92 9.07
C ALA A 66 8.66 2.10 10.01
N LEU A 67 7.60 2.90 9.79
CA LEU A 67 7.23 4.00 10.67
C LEU A 67 6.87 3.52 12.08
N ALA A 68 6.16 2.38 12.21
CA ALA A 68 5.86 1.80 13.51
C ALA A 68 7.13 1.42 14.29
N VAL A 69 8.08 0.76 13.62
CA VAL A 69 9.38 0.39 14.20
C VAL A 69 10.17 1.64 14.60
N HIS A 70 10.22 2.66 13.74
CA HIS A 70 10.92 3.92 14.05
C HIS A 70 10.28 4.64 15.23
N GLY A 71 8.95 4.73 15.29
CA GLY A 71 8.25 5.37 16.41
C GLY A 71 8.50 4.66 17.75
N GLN A 72 8.58 3.32 17.74
CA GLN A 72 8.97 2.54 18.93
C GLN A 72 10.42 2.82 19.34
N ALA A 73 11.34 2.90 18.39
CA ALA A 73 12.75 3.20 18.66
C ALA A 73 12.91 4.61 19.25
N VAL A 74 12.22 5.61 18.70
CA VAL A 74 12.21 6.99 19.22
C VAL A 74 11.66 7.03 20.65
N GLU A 75 10.57 6.32 20.93
CA GLU A 75 10.01 6.24 22.28
C GLU A 75 10.99 5.58 23.26
N ALA A 76 11.66 4.50 22.87
CA ALA A 76 12.65 3.83 23.70
C ALA A 76 13.85 4.73 24.01
N VAL A 77 14.40 5.43 23.00
CA VAL A 77 15.51 6.38 23.19
C VAL A 77 15.07 7.53 24.10
N SER A 78 13.86 8.06 23.91
CA SER A 78 13.31 9.14 24.74
C SER A 78 13.28 8.75 26.22
N LYS A 79 12.84 7.53 26.56
CA LYS A 79 12.83 7.02 27.94
C LYS A 79 14.23 6.95 28.56
N VAL A 80 15.21 6.46 27.78
CA VAL A 80 16.61 6.33 28.23
C VAL A 80 17.26 7.70 28.43
N VAL A 81 17.08 8.63 27.49
CA VAL A 81 17.76 9.94 27.51
C VAL A 81 17.10 10.91 28.49
N LEU A 82 15.77 10.92 28.56
CA LEU A 82 15.03 11.91 29.36
C LEU A 82 14.68 11.40 30.77
N GLY A 83 15.06 10.16 31.12
CA GLY A 83 14.88 9.61 32.47
C GLY A 83 13.42 9.48 32.91
N ARG A 84 12.50 9.33 31.95
CA ARG A 84 11.07 9.05 32.17
C ARG A 84 10.72 7.65 31.75
#